data_AF-A0A9E4CM34-F1
#
_entry.id   AF-A0A9E4CM34-F1
#
_cell.length_a   1.000
_cell.length_b   1.000
_cell.length_c   1.000
_cell.angle_alpha   90.00
_cell.angle_beta   90.00
_cell.angle_gamma   90.00
#
_symmetry.space_group_name_H-M   'P 1'
#
loop_
_entity.id
_entity.type
_entity.pdbx_description
1 polymer ?
#
loop_
_entity_poly.entity_id
_entity_poly.type
_entity_poly.pdbx_seq_one_letter_code
_entity_poly.pdbx_strand_id
1 'polypeptide(L)'
;EDLPTAKVTSDRFLPGRNFCTKVWNATRFALMNLGEFGFQSLEFAGLVPEDRWILSRVSAAVSEVHQQLEAYNPSMAQGAARAFFWNDLCDWYLELIKPRMKDGDPAAAQVLVTCLDQALRLLHPFMPFITEALWAKLRQVAPQRGIAAPLPDSALLIQAAWPQGLEAWRDEALEA
;
A
#
# COMPACT_ATOMS: atom_id res chain seq x y z
N GLU A 1 17.50 16.30 -38.45
CA GLU A 1 16.84 15.01 -38.73
C GLU A 1 16.17 14.54 -37.46
N ASP A 2 14.84 14.42 -37.46
CA ASP A 2 14.11 13.70 -36.43
C ASP A 2 14.41 12.21 -36.63
N LEU A 3 15.30 11.67 -35.79
CA LEU A 3 15.48 10.23 -35.71
C LEU A 3 14.12 9.64 -35.29
N PRO A 4 13.53 8.72 -36.08
CA PRO A 4 12.28 8.11 -35.68
C PRO A 4 12.49 7.40 -34.34
N THR A 5 11.81 7.87 -33.29
CA THR A 5 11.83 7.23 -31.99
C THR A 5 11.35 5.80 -32.19
N ALA A 6 12.28 4.84 -32.18
CA ALA A 6 11.93 3.44 -32.24
C ALA A 6 10.96 3.19 -31.07
N LYS A 7 9.69 2.90 -31.39
CA LYS A 7 8.76 2.38 -30.39
C LYS A 7 9.24 0.98 -30.04
N VAL A 8 10.21 0.89 -29.14
CA VAL A 8 10.59 -0.35 -28.47
C VAL A 8 9.54 -0.62 -27.39
N THR A 9 8.28 -0.80 -27.80
CA THR A 9 7.24 -1.33 -26.92
C THR A 9 7.12 -2.81 -27.20
N SER A 10 7.95 -3.60 -26.54
CA SER A 10 7.73 -5.05 -26.46
C SER A 10 6.52 -5.32 -25.57
N ASP A 11 5.66 -6.23 -25.99
CA ASP A 11 4.51 -6.68 -25.20
C ASP A 11 4.92 -7.21 -23.81
N ARG A 12 6.18 -7.63 -23.66
CA ARG A 12 6.77 -8.08 -22.39
C ARG A 12 6.78 -6.98 -21.30
N PHE A 13 6.78 -5.70 -21.68
CA PHE A 13 6.73 -4.59 -20.72
C PHE A 13 5.31 -4.17 -20.33
N LEU A 14 4.29 -4.66 -21.05
CA LEU A 14 2.90 -4.29 -20.79
C LEU A 14 2.42 -4.66 -19.38
N PRO A 15 2.74 -5.83 -18.80
CA PRO A 15 2.32 -6.17 -17.45
C PRO A 15 2.86 -5.18 -16.40
N GLY A 16 4.15 -4.84 -16.50
CA GLY A 16 4.78 -3.86 -15.61
C GLY A 16 4.16 -2.47 -15.76
N ARG A 17 3.99 -1.99 -17.00
CA ARG A 17 3.32 -0.71 -17.28
C ARG A 17 1.91 -0.67 -16.71
N ASN A 18 1.11 -1.71 -16.93
CA ASN A 18 -0.27 -1.78 -16.47
C ASN A 18 -0.33 -1.79 -14.94
N PHE A 19 0.60 -2.47 -14.27
CA PHE A 19 0.71 -2.44 -12.82
C PHE A 19 1.09 -1.05 -12.28
N CYS A 20 2.10 -0.40 -12.88
CA CYS A 20 2.43 0.99 -12.59
C CYS A 20 1.21 1.92 -12.69
N THR A 21 0.40 1.77 -13.75
CA THR A 21 -0.84 2.53 -13.92
C THR A 21 -1.88 2.22 -12.83
N LYS A 22 -2.08 0.94 -12.46
CA LYS A 22 -2.98 0.55 -11.37
C LYS A 22 -2.53 1.16 -10.04
N VAL A 23 -1.24 1.09 -9.70
CA VAL A 23 -0.68 1.68 -8.47
C VAL A 23 -0.91 3.19 -8.42
N TRP A 24 -0.62 3.88 -9.52
CA TRP A 24 -0.83 5.32 -9.65
C TRP A 24 -2.31 5.70 -9.48
N ASN A 25 -3.19 5.06 -10.25
CA ASN A 25 -4.62 5.40 -10.26
C ASN A 25 -5.30 5.06 -8.93
N ALA A 26 -5.05 3.87 -8.38
CA ALA A 26 -5.68 3.43 -7.14
C ALA A 26 -5.25 4.29 -5.95
N THR A 27 -3.95 4.57 -5.82
CA THR A 27 -3.44 5.42 -4.73
C THR A 27 -3.98 6.84 -4.84
N ARG A 28 -3.97 7.45 -6.03
CA ARG A 28 -4.53 8.80 -6.20
C ARG A 28 -6.02 8.85 -5.95
N PHE A 29 -6.77 7.85 -6.42
CA PHE A 29 -8.20 7.76 -6.16
C PHE A 29 -8.47 7.65 -4.67
N ALA A 30 -7.79 6.75 -3.96
CA ALA A 30 -7.89 6.61 -2.52
C ALA A 30 -7.63 7.94 -1.80
N LEU A 31 -6.51 8.60 -2.12
CA LEU A 31 -6.12 9.86 -1.48
C LEU A 31 -7.09 11.03 -1.76
N MET A 32 -7.66 11.10 -2.97
CA MET A 32 -8.62 12.13 -3.33
C MET A 32 -9.97 11.98 -2.61
N ASN A 33 -10.31 10.77 -2.16
CA ASN A 33 -11.58 10.47 -1.49
C ASN A 33 -11.47 10.42 0.03
N LEU A 34 -10.31 10.72 0.62
CA LEU A 34 -10.11 10.71 2.08
C LEU A 34 -10.85 11.85 2.82
N GLY A 35 -11.17 12.95 2.12
CA GLY A 35 -11.69 14.15 2.78
C GLY A 35 -10.63 14.83 3.68
N GLU A 36 -11.09 15.50 4.74
CA GLU A 36 -10.19 16.02 5.77
C GLU A 36 -9.67 14.87 6.63
N PHE A 37 -8.37 14.58 6.54
CA PHE A 37 -7.76 13.50 7.28
C PHE A 37 -7.02 14.03 8.52
N GLY A 38 -7.38 13.50 9.68
CA GLY A 38 -6.67 13.68 10.94
C GLY A 38 -6.34 12.32 11.55
N PHE A 39 -5.11 12.14 12.00
CA PHE A 39 -4.71 10.88 12.63
C PHE A 39 -5.57 10.58 13.84
N GLN A 40 -6.05 9.33 13.92
CA GLN A 40 -6.76 8.79 15.06
C GLN A 40 -6.05 7.54 15.56
N SER A 41 -5.80 7.49 16.86
CA SER A 41 -5.36 6.26 17.51
C SER A 41 -6.55 5.31 17.60
N LEU A 42 -6.39 4.12 17.02
CA LEU A 42 -7.40 3.08 16.97
C LEU A 42 -6.89 1.83 17.69
N GLU A 43 -7.79 1.11 18.34
CA GLU A 43 -7.50 -0.21 18.89
C GLU A 43 -7.80 -1.28 17.85
N PHE A 44 -6.79 -2.08 17.50
CA PHE A 44 -6.93 -3.14 16.49
C PHE A 44 -8.13 -4.06 16.78
N ALA A 45 -8.31 -4.47 18.04
CA ALA A 45 -9.41 -5.35 18.45
C ALA A 45 -10.80 -4.71 18.31
N GLY A 46 -10.89 -3.38 18.30
CA GLY A 46 -12.14 -2.63 18.13
C GLY A 46 -12.52 -2.38 16.67
N LEU A 47 -11.64 -2.71 15.72
CA LEU A 47 -11.90 -2.54 14.29
C LEU A 47 -12.90 -3.57 13.78
N VAL A 48 -13.69 -3.18 12.79
CA VAL A 48 -14.58 -4.09 12.08
C VAL A 48 -13.79 -5.19 11.35
N PRO A 49 -14.39 -6.36 11.07
CA PRO A 49 -13.67 -7.51 10.53
C PRO A 49 -12.89 -7.22 9.24
N GLU A 50 -13.44 -6.45 8.31
CA GLU A 50 -12.78 -6.12 7.04
C GLU A 50 -11.51 -5.26 7.21
N ASP A 51 -11.48 -4.39 8.23
CA ASP A 51 -10.32 -3.56 8.55
C ASP A 51 -9.22 -4.39 9.22
N ARG A 52 -9.59 -5.28 10.14
CA ARG A 52 -8.64 -6.22 10.73
C ARG A 52 -8.06 -7.18 9.70
N TRP A 53 -8.92 -7.66 8.80
CA TRP A 53 -8.50 -8.52 7.71
C TRP A 53 -7.41 -7.87 6.87
N ILE A 54 -7.62 -6.65 6.32
CA ILE A 54 -6.59 -6.04 5.46
C ILE A 54 -5.29 -5.74 6.21
N LEU A 55 -5.36 -5.41 7.50
CA LEU A 55 -4.18 -5.22 8.35
C LEU A 55 -3.43 -6.53 8.59
N SER A 56 -4.14 -7.65 8.74
CA SER A 56 -3.53 -8.97 8.79
C SER A 56 -2.88 -9.34 7.45
N ARG A 57 -3.54 -9.03 6.33
CA ARG A 57 -3.00 -9.26 4.97
C ARG A 57 -1.74 -8.45 4.70
N VAL A 58 -1.67 -7.18 5.09
CA VAL A 58 -0.45 -6.37 4.92
C VAL A 58 0.68 -6.87 5.81
N SER A 59 0.36 -7.36 7.02
CA SER A 59 1.33 -7.98 7.92
C SER A 59 1.94 -9.26 7.31
N ALA A 60 1.10 -10.11 6.71
CA ALA A 60 1.56 -11.27 5.93
C ALA A 60 2.48 -10.85 4.79
N ALA A 61 2.03 -9.88 3.99
CA ALA A 61 2.76 -9.43 2.81
C ALA A 61 4.14 -8.86 3.19
N VAL A 62 4.23 -8.07 4.27
CA VAL A 62 5.51 -7.58 4.79
C VAL A 62 6.44 -8.73 5.16
N SER A 63 5.93 -9.73 5.89
CA SER A 63 6.70 -10.89 6.32
C SER A 63 7.20 -11.72 5.12
N GLU A 64 6.33 -11.98 4.14
CA GLU A 64 6.67 -12.73 2.94
C GLU A 64 7.69 -11.98 2.07
N VAL A 65 7.47 -10.69 1.81
CA VAL A 65 8.42 -9.88 1.03
C VAL A 65 9.78 -9.84 1.72
N HIS A 66 9.81 -9.63 3.05
CA HIS A 66 11.05 -9.64 3.81
C HIS A 66 11.79 -10.97 3.68
N GLN A 67 11.10 -12.10 3.90
CA GLN A 67 11.69 -13.43 3.78
C GLN A 67 12.25 -13.69 2.37
N GLN A 68 11.52 -13.30 1.32
CA GLN A 68 11.97 -13.50 -0.05
C GLN A 68 13.17 -12.62 -0.41
N LEU A 69 13.25 -11.40 0.14
CA LEU A 69 14.43 -10.54 -0.04
C LEU A 69 15.66 -11.10 0.68
N GLU A 70 15.52 -11.57 1.92
CA GLU A 70 16.60 -12.25 2.66
C GLU A 70 17.08 -13.52 1.95
N ALA A 71 16.17 -14.24 1.30
CA ALA A 71 16.48 -15.42 0.49
C ALA A 71 17.03 -15.08 -0.92
N TYR A 72 17.29 -13.80 -1.22
CA TYR A 72 17.75 -13.33 -2.54
C TYR A 72 16.81 -13.71 -3.71
N ASN A 73 15.49 -13.74 -3.46
CA ASN A 73 14.44 -14.05 -4.42
C ASN A 73 13.60 -12.81 -4.79
N PRO A 74 14.16 -11.81 -5.50
CA PRO A 74 13.46 -10.55 -5.78
C PRO A 74 12.18 -10.73 -6.62
N SER A 75 12.12 -11.76 -7.47
CA SER A 75 10.92 -12.06 -8.26
C SER A 75 9.73 -12.48 -7.37
N MET A 76 9.99 -13.22 -6.30
CA MET A 76 8.94 -13.66 -5.36
C MET A 76 8.54 -12.52 -4.43
N ALA A 77 9.52 -11.75 -3.94
CA ALA A 77 9.27 -10.54 -3.17
C ALA A 77 8.39 -9.54 -3.94
N GLN A 78 8.73 -9.25 -5.20
CA GLN A 78 7.93 -8.37 -6.06
C GLN A 78 6.53 -8.95 -6.31
N GLY A 79 6.43 -10.27 -6.49
CA GLY A 79 5.16 -10.99 -6.66
C GLY A 79 4.23 -10.82 -5.46
N ALA A 80 4.74 -11.03 -4.24
CA ALA A 80 3.99 -10.91 -3.00
C ALA A 80 3.50 -9.47 -2.75
N ALA A 81 4.39 -8.47 -2.91
CA ALA A 81 4.02 -7.06 -2.78
C ALA A 81 2.93 -6.66 -3.79
N ARG A 82 3.04 -7.15 -5.04
CA ARG A 82 2.04 -6.92 -6.08
C ARG A 82 0.72 -7.62 -5.75
N ALA A 83 0.76 -8.85 -5.25
CA ALA A 83 -0.44 -9.61 -4.90
C ALA A 83 -1.25 -8.90 -3.81
N PHE A 84 -0.60 -8.44 -2.74
CA PHE A 84 -1.25 -7.64 -1.71
C PHE A 84 -1.87 -6.35 -2.26
N PHE A 85 -1.09 -5.54 -2.99
CA PHE A 85 -1.59 -4.25 -3.50
C PHE A 85 -2.77 -4.43 -4.45
N TRP A 86 -2.66 -5.38 -5.38
CA TRP A 86 -3.67 -5.57 -6.40
C TRP A 86 -4.88 -6.32 -5.87
N ASN A 87 -4.69 -7.52 -5.35
CA ASN A 87 -5.79 -8.43 -5.05
C ASN A 87 -6.45 -8.01 -3.73
N ASP A 88 -5.68 -7.92 -2.65
CA ASP A 88 -6.24 -7.72 -1.31
C ASP A 88 -6.67 -6.26 -1.11
N LEU A 89 -5.79 -5.31 -1.43
CA LEU A 89 -6.06 -3.90 -1.21
C LEU A 89 -7.00 -3.30 -2.26
N CYS A 90 -6.70 -3.45 -3.56
CA CYS A 90 -7.47 -2.77 -4.60
C CYS A 90 -8.76 -3.47 -4.98
N ASP A 91 -8.73 -4.78 -5.20
CA ASP A 91 -9.89 -5.51 -5.73
C ASP A 91 -10.89 -5.88 -4.63
N TRP A 92 -10.43 -6.04 -3.37
CA TRP A 92 -11.29 -6.35 -2.22
C TRP A 92 -11.47 -5.18 -1.26
N TYR A 93 -10.43 -4.77 -0.52
CA TYR A 93 -10.61 -3.83 0.59
C TYR A 93 -11.16 -2.47 0.15
N LEU A 94 -10.57 -1.87 -0.89
CA LEU A 94 -11.03 -0.60 -1.44
C LEU A 94 -12.49 -0.66 -1.88
N GLU A 95 -12.96 -1.79 -2.42
CA GLU A 95 -14.35 -1.98 -2.81
C GLU A 95 -15.27 -2.11 -1.59
N LEU A 96 -14.86 -2.88 -0.58
CA LEU A 96 -15.60 -3.10 0.67
C LEU A 96 -15.85 -1.80 1.44
N ILE A 97 -14.84 -0.92 1.53
CA ILE A 97 -14.96 0.31 2.33
C ILE A 97 -15.60 1.48 1.57
N LYS A 98 -15.96 1.35 0.29
CA LYS A 98 -16.55 2.48 -0.48
C LYS A 98 -17.73 3.17 0.21
N PRO A 99 -18.71 2.46 0.79
CA PRO A 99 -19.80 3.11 1.52
C PRO A 99 -19.29 3.89 2.73
N ARG A 100 -18.42 3.27 3.53
CA ARG A 100 -17.82 3.86 4.73
C ARG A 100 -17.00 5.11 4.42
N MET A 101 -16.25 5.09 3.31
CA MET A 101 -15.52 6.26 2.81
C MET A 101 -16.45 7.41 2.39
N LYS A 102 -17.62 7.11 1.81
CA LYS A 102 -18.62 8.15 1.45
C LYS A 102 -19.26 8.77 2.69
N ASP A 103 -19.44 7.98 3.74
CA ASP A 103 -19.99 8.41 5.03
C ASP A 103 -18.95 9.13 5.91
N GLY A 104 -17.70 9.22 5.45
CA GLY A 104 -16.62 9.91 6.17
C GLY A 104 -16.09 9.14 7.37
N ASP A 105 -16.12 7.79 7.33
CA ASP A 105 -15.62 6.94 8.42
C ASP A 105 -14.10 7.14 8.63
N PRO A 106 -13.68 7.74 9.75
CA PRO A 106 -12.27 8.00 9.99
C PRO A 106 -11.46 6.73 10.24
N ALA A 107 -12.07 5.64 10.72
CA ALA A 107 -11.38 4.38 10.93
C ALA A 107 -11.01 3.73 9.59
N ALA A 108 -11.96 3.67 8.65
CA ALA A 108 -11.69 3.19 7.29
C ALA A 108 -10.60 4.02 6.60
N ALA A 109 -10.66 5.35 6.74
CA ALA A 109 -9.64 6.26 6.22
C ALA A 109 -8.25 5.98 6.81
N GLN A 110 -8.16 5.83 8.15
CA GLN A 110 -6.92 5.56 8.87
C GLN A 110 -6.31 4.20 8.48
N VAL A 111 -7.13 3.16 8.35
CA VAL A 111 -6.68 1.82 7.93
C VAL A 111 -6.20 1.84 6.48
N LEU A 112 -6.93 2.50 5.58
CA LEU A 112 -6.55 2.64 4.17
C LEU A 112 -5.19 3.35 4.00
N VAL A 113 -4.97 4.50 4.64
CA VAL A 113 -3.68 5.21 4.51
C VAL A 113 -2.53 4.45 5.14
N THR A 114 -2.81 3.68 6.18
CA THR A 114 -1.82 2.80 6.82
C THR A 114 -1.41 1.67 5.87
N CYS A 115 -2.37 1.04 5.20
CA CYS A 115 -2.09 -0.01 4.21
C CYS A 115 -1.36 0.56 2.98
N LEU A 116 -1.71 1.76 2.52
CA LEU A 116 -1.01 2.43 1.42
C LEU A 116 0.44 2.76 1.79
N ASP A 117 0.71 3.25 3.01
CA ASP A 117 2.07 3.49 3.51
C ASP A 117 2.94 2.22 3.40
N GLN A 118 2.43 1.10 3.93
CA GLN A 118 3.15 -0.18 3.89
C GLN A 118 3.34 -0.69 2.46
N ALA A 119 2.29 -0.62 1.63
CA ALA A 119 2.38 -1.08 0.25
C ALA A 119 3.41 -0.30 -0.57
N LEU A 120 3.47 1.02 -0.40
CA LEU A 120 4.45 1.86 -1.08
C LEU A 120 5.87 1.50 -0.66
N ARG A 121 6.12 1.26 0.63
CA ARG A 121 7.43 0.79 1.12
C ARG A 121 7.83 -0.54 0.51
N LEU A 122 6.91 -1.50 0.46
CA LEU A 122 7.15 -2.83 -0.13
C LEU A 122 7.42 -2.78 -1.63
N LEU A 123 6.76 -1.87 -2.35
CA LEU A 123 6.93 -1.71 -3.79
C LEU A 123 8.17 -0.87 -4.17
N HIS A 124 8.68 -0.05 -3.25
CA HIS A 124 9.75 0.91 -3.54
C HIS A 124 11.03 0.29 -4.14
N PRO A 125 11.54 -0.86 -3.65
CA PRO A 125 12.73 -1.49 -4.23
C PRO A 125 12.57 -1.85 -5.72
N PHE A 126 11.33 -2.03 -6.20
CA PHE A 126 11.02 -2.46 -7.56
C PHE A 126 10.51 -1.32 -8.45
N MET A 127 9.89 -0.30 -7.86
CA MET A 127 9.23 0.82 -8.56
C MET A 127 9.53 2.18 -7.89
N PRO A 128 10.81 2.58 -7.78
CA PRO A 128 11.21 3.68 -6.91
C PRO A 128 10.59 5.02 -7.30
N PHE A 129 10.55 5.36 -8.59
CA PHE A 129 10.09 6.68 -9.03
C PHE A 129 8.58 6.92 -8.82
N ILE A 130 7.74 5.91 -9.12
CA ILE A 130 6.28 6.04 -8.95
C ILE A 130 5.92 6.03 -7.47
N THR A 131 6.53 5.14 -6.70
CA THR A 131 6.27 5.06 -5.26
C THR A 131 6.73 6.32 -4.53
N GLU A 132 7.85 6.92 -4.92
CA GLU A 132 8.32 8.20 -4.37
C GLU A 132 7.34 9.35 -4.65
N ALA A 133 6.85 9.47 -5.88
CA ALA A 133 5.87 10.48 -6.24
C ALA A 133 4.54 10.32 -5.47
N LEU A 134 4.10 9.07 -5.28
CA LEU A 134 2.89 8.76 -4.52
C LEU A 134 3.09 8.96 -3.02
N TRP A 135 4.27 8.66 -2.50
CA TRP A 135 4.65 8.90 -1.11
C TRP A 135 4.55 10.38 -0.74
N ALA A 136 5.07 11.26 -1.58
CA ALA A 136 4.95 12.71 -1.38
C ALA A 136 3.48 13.16 -1.29
N LYS A 137 2.58 12.55 -2.08
CA LYS A 137 1.14 12.82 -2.00
C LYS A 137 0.50 12.23 -0.76
N LEU A 138 0.86 11.00 -0.39
CA LEU A 138 0.40 10.37 0.84
C LEU A 138 0.79 11.22 2.06
N ARG A 139 2.04 11.68 2.15
CA ARG A 139 2.52 12.57 3.21
C ARG A 139 1.77 13.90 3.28
N GLN A 140 1.39 14.46 2.13
CA GLN A 140 0.67 15.73 2.07
C GLN A 140 -0.76 15.59 2.62
N VAL A 141 -1.44 14.49 2.29
CA VAL A 141 -2.84 14.25 2.66
C VAL A 141 -2.95 13.63 4.06
N ALA A 142 -2.07 12.68 4.38
CA ALA A 142 -2.05 11.92 5.62
C ALA A 142 -0.63 11.90 6.21
N PRO A 143 -0.15 12.99 6.84
CA PRO A 143 1.22 13.09 7.34
C PRO A 143 1.51 12.11 8.49
N GLN A 144 0.51 11.79 9.31
CA GLN A 144 0.58 10.80 10.38
C GLN A 144 -0.30 9.60 10.04
N ARG A 145 0.26 8.39 10.11
CA ARG A 145 -0.35 7.13 9.65
C ARG A 145 -0.05 6.04 10.66
N GLY A 146 -0.81 4.94 10.69
CA GLY A 146 -0.69 3.90 11.72
C GLY A 146 -2.03 3.57 12.38
N ILE A 147 -2.05 2.61 13.32
CA ILE A 147 -3.27 2.16 14.01
C ILE A 147 -3.25 2.64 15.46
N ALA A 148 -2.51 1.98 16.34
CA ALA A 148 -2.42 2.38 17.74
C ALA A 148 -1.54 3.62 17.94
N ALA A 149 -0.47 3.74 17.16
CA ALA A 149 0.48 4.84 17.22
C ALA A 149 0.95 5.24 15.81
N PRO A 150 1.43 6.49 15.63
CA PRO A 150 2.02 6.92 14.38
C PRO A 150 3.22 6.07 13.98
N LEU A 151 3.26 5.66 12.71
CA LEU A 151 4.39 4.99 12.08
C LEU A 151 5.56 5.98 11.89
N PRO A 152 6.81 5.50 11.87
CA PRO A 152 7.97 6.34 11.56
C PRO A 152 7.82 6.99 10.18
N ASP A 153 7.87 8.32 10.16
CA ASP A 153 7.73 9.12 8.95
C ASP A 153 9.11 9.52 8.39
N SER A 154 9.20 9.75 7.08
CA SER A 154 10.44 10.14 6.39
C SER A 154 10.16 10.99 5.16
N ALA A 155 10.91 12.08 4.97
CA ALA A 155 10.65 13.07 3.92
C ALA A 155 10.62 12.44 2.53
N LEU A 156 11.54 11.50 2.30
CA LEU A 156 11.61 10.66 1.10
C LEU A 156 11.34 9.20 1.45
N LEU A 157 10.69 8.47 0.54
CA LEU A 157 10.39 7.05 0.72
C LEU A 157 11.67 6.21 0.76
N ILE A 158 12.66 6.55 -0.07
CA ILE A 158 13.96 5.86 -0.08
C ILE A 158 14.70 5.91 1.27
N GLN A 159 14.39 6.89 2.13
CA GLN A 159 14.96 7.03 3.46
C GLN A 159 14.06 6.45 4.57
N ALA A 160 12.85 6.04 4.21
CA ALA A 160 11.89 5.52 5.16
C ALA A 160 12.32 4.14 5.67
N ALA A 161 12.11 3.89 6.97
CA ALA A 161 12.42 2.59 7.57
C ALA A 161 11.65 1.45 6.87
N TRP A 162 12.26 0.26 6.78
CA TRP A 162 11.55 -0.92 6.32
C TRP A 162 10.38 -1.26 7.28
N PRO A 163 9.21 -1.71 6.80
CA PRO A 163 8.11 -2.15 7.64
C PRO A 163 8.53 -3.19 8.69
N GLN A 164 8.20 -2.96 9.96
CA GLN A 164 8.51 -3.85 11.10
C GLN A 164 7.41 -3.78 12.15
N GLY A 165 7.31 -4.81 13.01
CA GLY A 165 6.43 -4.81 14.18
C GLY A 165 4.94 -4.96 13.87
N LEU A 166 4.59 -5.42 12.66
CA LEU A 166 3.20 -5.58 12.23
C LEU A 166 2.56 -6.91 12.66
N GLU A 167 3.30 -7.78 13.34
CA GLU A 167 2.79 -9.07 13.86
C GLU A 167 1.58 -8.86 14.78
N ALA A 168 1.52 -7.73 15.49
CA ALA A 168 0.38 -7.37 16.33
C ALA A 168 -0.94 -7.19 15.55
N TRP A 169 -0.89 -7.10 14.22
CA TRP A 169 -2.06 -7.00 13.35
C TRP A 169 -2.44 -8.34 12.69
N ARG A 170 -1.70 -9.42 12.97
CA ARG A 170 -1.96 -10.74 12.39
C ARG A 170 -3.20 -11.36 13.02
N ASP A 171 -4.15 -11.76 12.18
CA ASP A 171 -5.36 -12.50 12.56
C ASP A 171 -5.65 -13.57 11.49
N GLU A 172 -5.07 -14.76 11.66
CA GLU A 172 -5.18 -15.85 10.68
C GLU A 172 -6.60 -16.40 10.55
N ALA A 173 -7.45 -16.22 11.57
CA ALA A 173 -8.83 -16.69 11.53
C ALA A 173 -9.68 -15.91 10.51
N LEU A 174 -9.28 -14.68 10.18
CA LEU A 174 -9.92 -13.85 9.15
C LEU A 174 -9.41 -14.16 7.74
N GLU A 175 -8.34 -14.94 7.60
CA GLU A 175 -7.73 -15.27 6.30
C GLU A 175 -8.13 -16.64 5.74
N ALA A 176 -8.86 -17.42 6.55
CA ALA A 176 -9.31 -18.78 6.23
C ALA A 176 -10.59 -18.83 5.40
#